data_AF-A0A920W936-F1
#
_entry.id   AF-A0A920W936-F1
#
_cell.length_a   1.000
_cell.length_b   1.000
_cell.length_c   1.000
_cell.angle_alpha   90.00
_cell.angle_beta   90.00
_cell.angle_gamma   90.00
#
_symmetry.space_group_name_H-M   'P 1'
#
loop_
_entity.id
_entity.type
_entity.pdbx_description
1 polymer ?
#
loop_
_entity_poly.entity_id
_entity_poly.type
_entity_poly.pdbx_seq_one_letter_code
_entity_poly.pdbx_strand_id
1 'polypeptide(L)'
;MEEGSWIRRMFEVGIAMKSEYGADKVFDLSLGNPIVEPPSIFKQELINFAQSLDTGRHRYMPNAGYPETRSSVANMLSNETGLGFTHNDIVMACGAAGRQMLC
;
A
#
# COMPACT_ATOMS: atom_id res chain seq x y z
N MET A 1 24.12 19.90 0.16
CA MET A 1 23.21 18.86 0.70
C MET A 1 22.03 19.58 1.33
N GLU A 2 21.09 20.05 0.52
CA GLU A 2 19.97 20.91 0.95
C GLU A 2 18.64 20.50 0.28
N GLU A 3 18.56 19.29 -0.29
CA GLU A 3 17.37 18.82 -1.02
C GLU A 3 16.63 17.72 -0.25
N GLY A 4 16.24 18.02 0.99
CA GLY A 4 15.33 17.19 1.77
C GLY A 4 13.91 17.73 1.70
N SER A 5 12.89 16.87 1.56
CA SER A 5 11.49 17.29 1.73
C SER A 5 11.31 17.95 3.10
N TRP A 6 10.76 19.17 3.12
CA TRP A 6 10.46 19.92 4.34
C TRP A 6 9.64 19.08 5.34
N ILE A 7 8.77 18.20 4.84
CA ILE A 7 7.99 17.25 5.65
C ILE A 7 8.90 16.27 6.40
N ARG A 8 9.90 15.71 5.71
CA ARG A 8 10.82 14.73 6.31
C ARG A 8 11.71 15.40 7.37
N ARG A 9 12.14 16.63 7.11
CA ARG A 9 12.87 17.43 8.10
C ARG A 9 12.03 17.72 9.34
N MET A 10 10.76 18.09 9.15
CA MET A 10 9.84 18.32 10.28
C MET A 10 9.57 17.06 11.09
N PHE A 11 9.45 15.90 10.43
CA PHE A 11 9.34 14.61 11.11
C PHE A 11 10.58 14.30 11.98
N GLU A 12 11.78 14.54 11.47
CA GLU A 12 13.03 14.34 12.23
C GLU A 12 13.13 15.27 13.44
N VAL A 13 12.71 16.54 13.29
CA VAL A 13 12.61 17.48 14.42
C VAL A 13 11.58 16.98 15.45
N GLY A 14 10.44 16.46 14.99
CA GLY A 14 9.43 15.86 15.86
C GLY A 14 9.98 14.70 16.70
N ILE A 15 10.81 13.83 16.11
CA ILE A 15 11.49 12.75 16.83
C ILE A 15 12.43 13.31 17.91
N ALA A 16 13.26 14.31 17.56
CA ALA A 16 14.18 14.92 18.53
C ALA A 16 13.43 15.56 19.71
N MET A 17 12.36 16.31 19.42
CA MET A 17 11.52 16.92 20.46
C MET A 17 10.83 15.87 21.34
N LYS A 18 10.36 14.74 20.79
CA LYS A 18 9.78 13.64 21.59
C LYS A 18 10.80 13.06 22.57
N SER A 19 12.07 12.99 22.17
CA SER A 19 13.15 12.53 23.05
C SER A 19 13.48 13.52 24.16
N GLU A 20 13.35 14.83 23.91
CA GLU A 20 13.69 15.88 24.88
C GLU A 20 12.53 16.19 25.83
N TYR A 21 11.31 16.29 25.30
CA TYR A 21 10.15 16.79 26.04
C TYR A 21 9.16 15.69 26.47
N GLY A 22 9.27 14.49 25.88
CA GLY A 22 8.34 13.37 26.06
C GLY A 22 7.38 13.20 24.89
N ALA A 23 7.06 11.95 24.55
CA ALA A 23 6.21 11.61 23.40
C ALA A 23 4.76 12.12 23.52
N ASP A 24 4.28 12.30 24.74
CA ASP A 24 2.97 12.83 25.12
C ASP A 24 2.86 14.35 24.94
N LYS A 25 4.00 15.06 24.82
CA LYS A 25 4.03 16.53 24.73
C LYS A 25 4.30 17.07 23.32
N VAL A 26 4.52 16.17 22.36
CA VAL A 26 4.86 16.53 20.98
C VAL A 26 3.85 15.94 20.00
N PHE A 27 3.00 16.81 19.48
CA PHE A 27 1.98 16.49 18.49
C PHE A 27 2.54 16.64 17.08
N ASP A 28 3.09 15.55 16.56
CA ASP A 28 3.65 15.50 15.21
C ASP A 28 2.56 15.21 14.18
N LEU A 29 2.21 16.24 13.39
CA LEU A 29 1.21 16.18 12.32
C LEU A 29 1.86 16.26 10.91
N SER A 30 3.16 15.97 10.82
CA SER A 30 3.92 16.14 9.58
C SER A 30 3.71 15.01 8.56
N LEU A 31 3.66 13.75 9.01
CA LEU A 31 3.55 12.59 8.13
C LEU A 31 2.10 12.13 7.92
N GLY A 32 1.74 11.89 6.66
CA GLY A 32 0.46 11.29 6.26
C GLY A 32 0.47 9.76 6.19
N ASN A 33 1.20 9.08 7.08
CA ASN A 33 1.21 7.61 7.09
C ASN A 33 -0.12 7.07 7.62
N PRO A 34 -0.62 5.94 7.08
CA PRO A 34 -1.78 5.25 7.66
C PRO A 34 -1.51 4.87 9.13
N ILE A 35 -2.48 5.13 10.00
CA ILE A 35 -2.39 4.85 11.45
C ILE A 35 -3.16 3.59 11.89
N VAL A 36 -3.93 3.01 10.97
CA VAL A 36 -4.76 1.83 11.24
C VAL A 36 -4.03 0.60 10.76
N GLU A 37 -3.90 -0.39 11.64
CA GLU A 37 -3.32 -1.68 11.29
C GLU A 37 -4.23 -2.45 10.30
N PRO A 38 -3.64 -3.22 9.38
CA PRO A 38 -4.42 -4.05 8.47
C PRO A 38 -5.33 -5.05 9.22
N PRO A 39 -6.49 -5.42 8.64
CA PRO A 39 -7.36 -6.44 9.21
C PRO A 39 -6.63 -7.78 9.45
N SER A 40 -6.99 -8.52 10.49
CA SER A 40 -6.31 -9.77 10.88
C SER A 40 -6.27 -10.83 9.76
N ILE A 41 -7.30 -10.85 8.91
CA ILE A 41 -7.38 -11.75 7.76
C ILE A 41 -6.22 -11.54 6.78
N PHE A 42 -5.75 -10.30 6.59
CA PHE A 42 -4.62 -10.02 5.71
C PHE A 42 -3.35 -10.73 6.20
N LYS A 43 -3.08 -10.64 7.51
CA LYS A 43 -1.92 -11.30 8.12
C LYS A 43 -2.03 -12.83 8.02
N GLN A 44 -3.22 -13.38 8.23
CA GLN A 44 -3.47 -14.82 8.11
C GLN A 44 -3.21 -15.32 6.68
N GLU A 45 -3.76 -14.66 5.67
CA GLU A 45 -3.57 -15.04 4.27
C GLU A 45 -2.11 -14.90 3.81
N LEU A 46 -1.40 -13.87 4.29
CA LEU A 46 0.02 -13.72 3.99
C LEU A 46 0.86 -14.89 4.54
N ILE A 47 0.56 -15.34 5.76
CA ILE A 47 1.21 -16.51 6.38
C ILE A 47 0.88 -17.78 5.57
N ASN A 48 -0.40 -18.00 5.26
CA ASN A 48 -0.84 -19.14 4.46
C ASN A 48 -0.16 -19.18 3.10
N PHE A 49 -0.04 -18.02 2.43
CA PHE A 49 0.64 -17.88 1.15
C PHE A 49 2.11 -18.27 1.25
N ALA A 50 2.82 -17.77 2.28
CA ALA A 50 4.23 -18.05 2.50
C ALA A 50 4.51 -19.51 2.90
N GLN A 51 3.55 -20.18 3.54
CA GLN A 51 3.68 -21.60 3.95
C GLN A 51 3.27 -22.59 2.85
N SER A 52 2.65 -22.15 1.76
CA SER A 52 2.20 -23.06 0.71
C SER A 52 3.37 -23.76 0.02
N LEU A 53 3.18 -25.03 -0.34
CA LEU A 53 4.17 -25.81 -1.10
C LEU A 53 4.01 -25.67 -2.62
N ASP A 54 3.10 -24.81 -3.06
CA ASP A 54 2.81 -24.61 -4.48
C ASP A 54 4.00 -23.99 -5.20
N THR A 55 4.46 -24.68 -6.23
CA THR A 55 5.60 -24.20 -7.03
C THR A 55 5.19 -23.12 -8.02
N GLY A 56 6.09 -22.18 -8.31
CA GLY A 56 5.89 -21.17 -9.36
C GLY A 56 5.22 -19.87 -8.93
N ARG A 57 4.79 -19.73 -7.68
CA ARG A 57 4.15 -18.51 -7.15
C ARG A 57 5.04 -17.26 -7.14
N HIS A 58 6.37 -17.42 -7.15
CA HIS A 58 7.33 -16.31 -7.20
C HIS A 58 7.84 -15.99 -8.61
N ARG A 59 7.29 -16.63 -9.64
CA ARG A 59 7.65 -16.33 -11.04
C ARG A 59 7.02 -15.03 -11.48
N TYR A 60 7.48 -14.51 -12.62
CA TYR A 60 6.90 -13.32 -13.23
C TYR A 60 5.40 -13.48 -13.46
N MET A 61 4.69 -12.40 -13.16
CA MET A 61 3.29 -12.18 -13.48
C MET A 61 3.17 -11.57 -14.88
N PRO A 62 2.03 -11.75 -15.58
CA PRO A 62 1.73 -10.95 -16.76
C PRO A 62 1.80 -9.44 -16.46
N ASN A 63 2.21 -8.64 -17.44
CA ASN A 63 2.42 -7.19 -17.25
C ASN A 63 1.21 -6.46 -16.63
N ALA A 64 -0.01 -6.87 -16.98
CA ALA A 64 -1.23 -6.24 -16.48
C ALA A 64 -1.65 -6.70 -15.09
N GLY A 65 -1.10 -7.79 -14.56
CA GLY A 65 -1.62 -8.46 -13.37
C GLY A 65 -2.05 -9.91 -13.60
N TYR A 66 -2.13 -10.68 -12.52
CA TYR A 66 -2.80 -11.98 -12.51
C TYR A 66 -4.30 -11.83 -12.86
N PRO A 67 -4.83 -12.60 -13.83
CA PRO A 67 -6.23 -12.50 -14.25
C PRO A 67 -7.25 -12.65 -13.12
N GLU A 68 -7.00 -13.55 -12.17
CA GLU A 68 -7.83 -13.80 -10.99
C GLU A 68 -7.86 -12.60 -10.04
N THR A 69 -6.72 -11.93 -9.85
CA THR A 69 -6.62 -10.73 -9.02
C THR A 69 -7.37 -9.58 -9.67
N ARG A 70 -7.15 -9.37 -10.98
CA ARG A 70 -7.83 -8.32 -11.75
C ARG A 70 -9.35 -8.51 -11.78
N SER A 71 -9.82 -9.76 -11.89
CA SER A 71 -11.24 -10.09 -11.85
C SER A 71 -11.87 -9.81 -10.48
N SER A 72 -11.17 -10.14 -9.40
CA SER A 72 -11.61 -9.84 -8.03
C SER A 72 -11.79 -8.33 -7.81
N VAL A 73 -10.82 -7.52 -8.26
CA VAL A 73 -10.89 -6.05 -8.18
C VAL A 73 -12.03 -5.50 -9.03
N ALA A 74 -12.21 -6.00 -10.26
CA ALA A 74 -13.31 -5.56 -11.14
C ALA A 74 -14.68 -5.84 -10.51
N ASN A 75 -14.86 -7.01 -9.89
CA ASN A 75 -16.10 -7.38 -9.20
C ASN A 75 -16.37 -6.47 -7.99
N MET A 76 -15.34 -6.19 -7.19
CA MET A 76 -15.45 -5.27 -6.05
C MET A 76 -15.89 -3.87 -6.52
N LEU A 77 -15.23 -3.31 -7.54
CA LEU A 77 -15.58 -2.00 -8.09
C LEU A 77 -16.98 -1.99 -8.68
N SER A 78 -17.39 -3.07 -9.34
CA SER A 78 -18.73 -3.17 -9.91
C SER A 78 -19.81 -3.17 -8.82
N ASN A 79 -19.55 -3.85 -7.70
CA ASN A 79 -20.45 -3.86 -6.55
C ASN A 79 -20.54 -2.51 -5.84
N GLU A 80 -19.41 -1.80 -5.71
CA GLU A 80 -19.37 -0.49 -5.03
C GLU A 80 -19.96 0.65 -5.87
N THR A 81 -19.74 0.61 -7.18
CA THR A 81 -20.10 1.72 -8.08
C THR A 81 -21.37 1.47 -8.89
N GLY A 82 -21.79 0.22 -9.03
CA GLY A 82 -22.88 -0.19 -9.93
C GLY A 82 -22.52 -0.20 -11.42
N LEU A 83 -21.25 0.04 -11.78
CA LEU A 83 -20.78 0.03 -13.17
C LEU A 83 -20.24 -1.35 -13.57
N GLY A 84 -20.41 -1.75 -14.82
CA GLY A 84 -19.97 -3.06 -15.30
C GLY A 84 -18.47 -3.13 -15.61
N PHE A 85 -17.62 -3.18 -14.59
CA PHE A 85 -16.17 -3.36 -14.78
C PHE A 85 -15.84 -4.81 -15.11
N THR A 86 -14.88 -5.00 -16.01
CA THR A 86 -14.28 -6.30 -16.31
C THR A 86 -12.81 -6.33 -15.94
N HIS A 87 -12.19 -7.51 -15.90
CA HIS A 87 -10.75 -7.59 -15.63
C HIS A 87 -9.91 -6.83 -16.69
N ASN A 88 -10.44 -6.62 -17.90
CA ASN A 88 -9.77 -5.85 -18.96
C ASN A 88 -9.63 -4.36 -18.61
N ASP A 89 -10.48 -3.85 -17.73
CA ASP A 89 -10.45 -2.46 -17.26
C ASP A 89 -9.46 -2.27 -16.09
N ILE A 90 -8.90 -3.36 -15.57
CA ILE A 90 -8.01 -3.35 -14.40
C ILE A 90 -6.57 -3.66 -14.81
N VAL A 91 -5.64 -2.83 -14.36
CA VAL A 91 -4.19 -3.07 -14.46
C VAL A 91 -3.56 -2.92 -13.07
N MET A 92 -2.88 -3.97 -12.62
CA MET A 92 -2.19 -3.99 -11.32
C MET A 92 -0.89 -3.18 -11.39
N ALA A 93 -0.56 -2.48 -10.31
CA ALA A 93 0.64 -1.64 -10.21
C ALA A 93 1.27 -1.71 -8.80
N CYS A 94 2.55 -1.33 -8.71
CA CYS A 94 3.28 -1.22 -7.45
C CYS A 94 2.93 0.08 -6.72
N GLY A 95 1.72 0.15 -6.17
CA GLY A 95 1.20 1.33 -5.50
C GLY A 95 0.88 2.50 -6.44
N ALA A 96 0.27 3.54 -5.88
CA ALA A 96 -0.20 4.70 -6.65
C ALA A 96 0.94 5.43 -7.37
N ALA A 97 2.09 5.59 -6.73
CA ALA A 97 3.27 6.25 -7.33
C ALA A 97 3.79 5.48 -8.56
N GLY A 98 3.85 4.14 -8.48
CA GLY A 98 4.27 3.32 -9.62
C GLY A 98 3.31 3.44 -10.81
N ARG A 99 2.01 3.62 -10.57
CA ARG A 99 1.04 3.86 -11.65
C ARG A 99 1.19 5.26 -12.27
N GLN A 100 1.46 6.29 -11.47
CA GLN A 100 1.62 7.66 -11.98
C GLN A 100 2.77 7.80 -12.99
N MET A 101 3.83 7.01 -12.84
CA MET A 101 4.97 7.01 -13.78
C MET A 101 4.70 6.29 -15.11
N LEU A 102 3.62 5.51 -15.19
CA LEU A 102 3.29 4.73 -16.39
C LEU A 102 2.43 5.50 -17.41
N CYS A 103 1.93 6.67 -17.01
CA CYS A 103 1.17 7.61 -17.85
C CYS A 103 2.10 8.72 -18.35
#